data_AF-A0A399IC30-F1
#
_entry.id   AF-A0A399IC30-F1
#
_cell.length_a   1.000
_cell.length_b   1.000
_cell.length_c   1.000
_cell.angle_alpha   90.00
_cell.angle_beta   90.00
_cell.angle_gamma   90.00
#
_symmetry.space_group_name_H-M   'P 1'
#
loop_
_entity.id
_entity.type
_entity.pdbx_description
1 polymer ?
#
loop_
_entity_poly.entity_id
_entity_poly.type
_entity_poly.pdbx_seq_one_letter_code
_entity_poly.pdbx_strand_id
1 'polypeptide(L)'
;MKFINDFYKTFVLHAVAAHFNNGLLPPAFLFLCLAIFMHDPFFERTVIHLIIFAVTMIPVSFLSGVRDWRTKFHGARAAIFYRKMWLTGLLFLLVASAVLIRLNHPDVLFHKGVLTWLYVGCVGGALPVVVLLGHYGGILAFRWKQMNG
;
A
#
# COMPACT_ATOMS: atom_id res chain seq x y z
N MET A 1 -33.64 -3.73 4.03
CA MET A 1 -32.93 -4.83 4.72
C MET A 1 -32.17 -5.77 3.77
N LYS A 2 -32.70 -6.09 2.56
CA LYS A 2 -32.02 -6.92 1.53
C LYS A 2 -30.61 -6.41 1.16
N PHE A 3 -30.49 -5.12 0.87
CA PHE A 3 -29.22 -4.46 0.51
C PHE A 3 -28.08 -4.66 1.52
N ILE A 4 -28.35 -4.49 2.82
CA ILE A 4 -27.32 -4.66 3.87
C ILE A 4 -26.83 -6.11 3.89
N ASN A 5 -27.76 -7.07 3.79
CA ASN A 5 -27.42 -8.50 3.81
C ASN A 5 -26.61 -8.90 2.56
N ASP A 6 -26.95 -8.35 1.40
CA ASP A 6 -26.21 -8.57 0.15
C ASP A 6 -24.80 -7.94 0.20
N PHE A 7 -24.67 -6.75 0.80
CA PHE A 7 -23.38 -6.11 1.04
C PHE A 7 -22.48 -6.96 1.94
N TYR A 8 -22.99 -7.43 3.08
CA TYR A 8 -22.22 -8.30 3.98
C TYR A 8 -21.72 -9.58 3.32
N LYS A 9 -22.50 -10.17 2.41
CA LYS A 9 -22.12 -11.40 1.69
C LYS A 9 -21.09 -11.18 0.60
N THR A 10 -21.07 -9.99 -0.02
CA THR A 10 -20.19 -9.66 -1.15
C THR A 10 -18.94 -8.89 -0.74
N PHE A 11 -18.91 -8.33 0.47
CA PHE A 11 -17.80 -7.53 0.95
C PHE A 11 -16.51 -8.35 1.12
N VAL A 12 -15.47 -7.96 0.40
CA VAL A 12 -14.12 -8.57 0.50
C VAL A 12 -13.17 -7.58 1.15
N LEU A 13 -13.04 -7.67 2.48
CA LEU A 13 -12.19 -6.79 3.30
C LEU A 13 -10.76 -6.66 2.75
N HIS A 14 -10.16 -7.77 2.32
CA HIS A 14 -8.81 -7.77 1.74
C HIS A 14 -8.72 -6.89 0.49
N ALA A 15 -9.70 -6.99 -0.41
CA ALA A 15 -9.70 -6.19 -1.64
C ALA A 15 -9.81 -4.70 -1.30
N VAL A 16 -10.71 -4.32 -0.40
CA VAL A 16 -10.87 -2.92 0.02
C VAL A 16 -9.58 -2.37 0.61
N ALA A 17 -8.97 -3.07 1.58
CA ALA A 17 -7.75 -2.61 2.23
C ALA A 17 -6.55 -2.56 1.26
N ALA A 18 -6.42 -3.54 0.36
CA ALA A 18 -5.36 -3.55 -0.65
C ALA A 18 -5.53 -2.41 -1.67
N HIS A 19 -6.74 -2.20 -2.18
CA HIS A 19 -7.02 -1.13 -3.15
C HIS A 19 -6.88 0.26 -2.52
N PHE A 20 -7.17 0.40 -1.23
CA PHE A 20 -6.97 1.66 -0.52
C PHE A 20 -5.49 2.09 -0.54
N ASN A 21 -4.57 1.19 -0.22
CA ASN A 21 -3.12 1.48 -0.32
C ASN A 21 -2.69 1.78 -1.77
N ASN A 22 -3.22 1.04 -2.74
CA ASN A 22 -2.98 1.30 -4.17
C ASN A 22 -3.52 2.66 -4.62
N GLY A 23 -4.56 3.17 -3.97
CA GLY A 23 -5.12 4.49 -4.22
C GLY A 23 -4.38 5.62 -3.52
N LEU A 24 -3.76 5.39 -2.37
CA LEU A 24 -3.09 6.44 -1.58
C LEU A 24 -1.64 6.68 -1.97
N LEU A 25 -0.88 5.62 -2.27
CA LEU A 25 0.57 5.73 -2.47
C LEU A 25 0.98 6.41 -3.78
N PRO A 26 0.30 6.21 -4.93
CA PRO A 26 0.61 6.97 -6.13
C PRO A 26 0.39 8.48 -5.97
N PRO A 27 -0.75 8.96 -5.42
CA PRO A 27 -0.90 10.36 -5.07
C PRO A 27 0.15 10.85 -4.07
N ALA A 28 0.51 10.06 -3.05
CA ALA A 28 1.56 10.45 -2.09
C ALA A 28 2.90 10.71 -2.80
N PHE A 29 3.28 9.88 -3.77
CA PHE A 29 4.47 10.13 -4.59
C PHE A 29 4.34 11.39 -5.45
N LEU A 30 3.18 11.62 -6.09
CA LEU A 30 2.95 12.83 -6.88
C LEU A 30 3.05 14.10 -6.02
N PHE A 31 2.45 14.09 -4.83
CA PHE A 31 2.56 15.18 -3.87
C PHE A 31 3.99 15.39 -3.37
N LEU A 32 4.78 14.33 -3.23
CA LEU A 32 6.20 14.45 -2.91
C LEU A 32 6.97 15.13 -4.04
N CYS A 33 6.71 14.76 -5.30
CA CYS A 33 7.31 15.43 -6.46
C CYS A 33 6.95 16.92 -6.49
N LEU A 34 5.68 17.26 -6.23
CA LEU A 34 5.23 18.65 -6.15
C LEU A 34 5.91 19.40 -5.01
N ALA A 35 6.06 18.80 -3.83
CA ALA A 35 6.74 19.40 -2.69
C ALA A 35 8.20 19.75 -2.99
N ILE A 36 8.92 18.85 -3.69
CA ILE A 36 10.30 19.06 -4.10
C ILE A 36 10.38 20.16 -5.17
N PHE A 37 9.53 20.11 -6.19
CA PHE A 37 9.58 21.02 -7.34
C PHE A 37 9.15 22.45 -6.99
N MET A 38 8.08 22.58 -6.20
CA MET A 38 7.54 23.88 -5.80
C MET A 38 8.20 24.43 -4.53
N HIS A 39 9.03 23.63 -3.84
CA HIS A 39 9.61 23.96 -2.55
C HIS A 39 8.56 24.37 -1.49
N ASP A 40 7.35 23.80 -1.56
CA ASP A 40 6.23 24.17 -0.71
C ASP A 40 5.91 23.06 0.32
N PRO A 41 6.01 23.35 1.64
CA PRO A 41 5.69 22.39 2.70
C PRO A 41 4.22 21.97 2.77
N PHE A 42 3.29 22.68 2.11
CA PHE A 42 1.88 22.26 2.04
C PHE A 42 1.72 20.93 1.30
N PHE A 43 2.43 20.71 0.20
CA PHE A 43 2.37 19.43 -0.53
C PHE A 43 2.98 18.28 0.29
N GLU A 44 4.10 18.53 0.98
CA GLU A 44 4.76 17.55 1.84
C GLU A 44 3.86 17.13 3.01
N ARG A 45 3.12 18.09 3.60
CA ARG A 45 2.09 17.79 4.60
C ARG A 45 1.05 16.82 4.04
N THR A 46 0.61 16.95 2.79
CA THR A 46 -0.32 15.97 2.19
C THR A 46 0.31 14.57 2.10
N VAL A 47 1.61 14.47 1.75
CA VAL A 47 2.32 13.19 1.69
C VAL A 47 2.23 12.46 3.04
N ILE A 48 2.56 13.13 4.14
CA ILE A 48 2.57 12.50 5.48
C ILE A 48 1.20 11.94 5.88
N HIS A 49 0.11 12.67 5.62
CA HIS A 49 -1.25 12.17 5.90
C HIS A 49 -1.53 10.88 5.11
N LEU A 50 -1.22 10.87 3.82
CA LEU A 50 -1.48 9.72 2.95
C LEU A 50 -0.67 8.48 3.38
N ILE A 51 0.62 8.65 3.70
CA ILE A 51 1.47 7.53 4.11
C ILE A 51 1.14 7.01 5.53
N ILE A 52 0.65 7.86 6.44
CA ILE A 52 0.12 7.41 7.74
C ILE A 52 -1.09 6.51 7.53
N PHE A 53 -2.08 6.94 6.73
CA PHE A 53 -3.24 6.10 6.43
C PHE A 53 -2.83 4.80 5.73
N ALA A 54 -1.88 4.85 4.79
CA ALA A 54 -1.37 3.65 4.14
C ALA A 54 -0.75 2.67 5.16
N VAL A 55 0.13 3.14 6.06
CA VAL A 55 0.73 2.30 7.12
C VAL A 55 -0.31 1.62 7.98
N THR A 56 -1.41 2.29 8.33
CA THR A 56 -2.48 1.69 9.14
C THR A 56 -3.26 0.61 8.39
N MET A 57 -3.40 0.76 7.07
CA MET A 57 -4.18 -0.17 6.23
C MET A 57 -3.37 -1.36 5.72
N ILE A 58 -2.03 -1.27 5.69
CA ILE A 58 -1.16 -2.39 5.31
C ILE A 58 -1.36 -3.63 6.22
N PRO A 59 -1.35 -3.53 7.56
CA PRO A 59 -1.66 -4.66 8.45
C PRO A 59 -3.04 -5.26 8.20
N VAL A 60 -4.05 -4.42 8.00
CA VAL A 60 -5.42 -4.86 7.69
C VAL A 60 -5.45 -5.67 6.39
N SER A 61 -4.80 -5.15 5.35
CA SER A 61 -4.68 -5.82 4.04
C SER A 61 -3.90 -7.13 4.14
N PHE A 62 -2.81 -7.16 4.89
CA PHE A 62 -1.98 -8.35 5.08
C PHE A 62 -2.74 -9.47 5.81
N LEU A 63 -3.31 -9.17 6.98
CA LEU A 63 -4.01 -10.17 7.80
C LEU A 63 -5.24 -10.72 7.08
N SER A 64 -6.03 -9.85 6.46
CA SER A 64 -7.19 -10.27 5.68
C SER A 64 -6.79 -11.09 4.44
N GLY A 65 -5.65 -10.76 3.80
CA GLY A 65 -5.11 -11.50 2.66
C GLY A 65 -4.62 -12.89 3.04
N VAL A 66 -3.93 -13.03 4.19
CA VAL A 66 -3.51 -14.32 4.74
C VAL A 66 -4.72 -15.18 5.09
N ARG A 67 -5.76 -14.59 5.70
CA ARG A 67 -7.02 -15.28 5.98
C ARG A 67 -7.67 -15.80 4.70
N ASP A 68 -7.86 -14.93 3.71
CA ASP A 68 -8.47 -15.28 2.43
C ASP A 68 -7.67 -16.37 1.70
N TRP A 69 -6.33 -16.34 1.76
CA TRP A 69 -5.48 -17.39 1.23
C TRP A 69 -5.70 -18.75 1.90
N ARG A 70 -5.81 -18.77 3.24
CA ARG A 70 -6.07 -20.01 3.98
C ARG A 70 -7.47 -20.56 3.73
N THR A 71 -8.49 -19.71 3.70
CA THR A 71 -9.89 -20.16 3.65
C THR A 71 -10.39 -20.41 2.23
N LYS A 72 -10.03 -19.57 1.25
CA LYS A 72 -10.54 -19.68 -0.13
C LYS A 72 -9.63 -20.49 -1.04
N PHE A 73 -8.31 -20.47 -0.78
CA PHE A 73 -7.32 -21.16 -1.59
C PHE A 73 -6.71 -22.37 -0.87
N HIS A 74 -7.30 -22.81 0.25
CA HIS A 74 -6.86 -23.95 1.05
C HIS A 74 -5.37 -23.91 1.44
N GLY A 75 -4.78 -22.71 1.53
CA GLY A 75 -3.35 -22.55 1.78
C GLY A 75 -2.45 -23.14 0.69
N ALA A 76 -2.98 -23.34 -0.53
CA ALA A 76 -2.21 -23.89 -1.64
C ALA A 76 -0.95 -23.05 -1.88
N ARG A 77 0.20 -23.72 -2.02
CA ARG A 77 1.50 -23.10 -2.28
C ARG A 77 1.54 -22.53 -3.69
N ALA A 78 0.92 -21.36 -3.90
CA ALA A 78 1.10 -20.60 -5.12
C ALA A 78 2.21 -19.57 -4.89
N ALA A 79 3.26 -19.63 -5.71
CA ALA A 79 4.39 -18.67 -5.67
C ALA A 79 3.93 -17.20 -5.68
N ILE A 80 2.77 -16.92 -6.29
CA ILE A 80 2.15 -15.59 -6.33
C ILE A 80 1.78 -15.09 -4.92
N PHE A 81 1.25 -15.95 -4.03
CA PHE A 81 0.88 -15.53 -2.67
C PHE A 81 2.12 -15.17 -1.84
N TYR A 82 3.18 -15.97 -1.92
CA TYR A 82 4.44 -15.68 -1.22
C TYR A 82 5.07 -14.36 -1.70
N ARG A 83 5.07 -14.12 -3.02
CA ARG A 83 5.54 -12.84 -3.58
C ARG A 83 4.71 -11.67 -3.05
N LYS A 84 3.38 -11.79 -2.97
CA LYS A 84 2.52 -10.73 -2.40
C LYS A 84 2.80 -10.48 -0.93
N MET A 85 3.00 -11.52 -0.13
CA MET A 85 3.35 -11.37 1.30
C MET A 85 4.69 -10.65 1.48
N TRP A 86 5.71 -11.04 0.72
CA TRP A 86 7.01 -10.36 0.73
C TRP A 86 6.88 -8.89 0.31
N LEU A 87 6.19 -8.60 -0.79
CA LEU A 87 5.97 -7.23 -1.26
C LEU A 87 5.18 -6.38 -0.25
N THR A 88 4.22 -6.98 0.45
CA THR A 88 3.44 -6.27 1.48
C THR A 88 4.31 -5.96 2.70
N GLY A 89 5.19 -6.88 3.10
CA GLY A 89 6.19 -6.64 4.15
C GLY A 89 7.18 -5.54 3.76
N LEU A 90 7.71 -5.59 2.54
CA LEU A 90 8.58 -4.54 2.00
C LEU A 90 7.87 -3.19 1.95
N LEU A 91 6.61 -3.17 1.52
CA LEU A 91 5.80 -1.95 1.50
C LEU A 91 5.63 -1.38 2.91
N PHE A 92 5.32 -2.23 3.89
CA PHE A 92 5.19 -1.82 5.28
C PHE A 92 6.47 -1.17 5.78
N LEU A 93 7.63 -1.81 5.54
CA LEU A 93 8.93 -1.27 5.96
C LEU A 93 9.20 0.10 5.33
N LEU A 94 9.02 0.24 4.01
CA LEU A 94 9.25 1.51 3.33
C LEU A 94 8.37 2.63 3.87
N VAL A 95 7.05 2.40 3.97
CA VAL A 95 6.11 3.44 4.37
C VAL A 95 6.21 3.73 5.87
N ALA A 96 6.43 2.71 6.72
CA ALA A 96 6.66 2.91 8.15
C ALA A 96 7.96 3.67 8.43
N SER A 97 9.05 3.34 7.72
CA SER A 97 10.30 4.10 7.81
C SER A 97 10.11 5.55 7.37
N ALA A 98 9.39 5.81 6.28
CA ALA A 98 9.08 7.18 5.85
C ALA A 98 8.30 7.97 6.92
N VAL A 99 7.28 7.35 7.52
CA VAL A 99 6.50 7.96 8.62
C VAL A 99 7.40 8.24 9.82
N LEU A 100 8.21 7.28 10.26
CA LEU A 100 9.10 7.44 11.41
C LEU A 100 10.14 8.55 11.18
N ILE A 101 10.76 8.60 9.99
CA ILE A 101 11.70 9.67 9.63
C ILE A 101 11.01 11.04 9.75
N ARG A 102 9.82 11.18 9.17
CA ARG A 102 9.08 12.44 9.12
C ARG A 102 8.53 12.90 10.49
N LEU A 103 8.21 11.96 11.38
CA LEU A 103 7.78 12.28 12.75
C LEU A 103 8.95 12.72 13.63
N ASN A 104 10.14 12.14 13.46
CA ASN A 104 11.33 12.52 14.22
C ASN A 104 12.01 13.79 13.66
N HIS A 105 11.87 14.03 12.35
CA HIS A 105 12.45 15.20 11.68
C HIS A 105 11.36 15.91 10.85
N PRO A 106 10.59 16.82 11.47
CA PRO A 106 9.45 17.45 10.80
C PRO A 106 9.78 18.22 9.53
N ASP A 107 11.01 18.72 9.42
CA ASP A 107 11.47 19.49 8.26
C ASP A 107 12.43 18.70 7.36
N VAL A 108 12.35 17.36 7.38
CA VAL A 108 13.30 16.46 6.69
C VAL A 108 13.42 16.74 5.18
N LEU A 109 12.34 17.16 4.53
CA LEU A 109 12.37 17.43 3.08
C LEU A 109 13.11 18.73 2.73
N PHE A 110 13.11 19.72 3.64
CA PHE A 110 13.68 21.05 3.40
C PHE A 110 15.09 21.22 3.99
N HIS A 111 15.55 20.24 4.77
CA HIS A 111 16.96 20.12 5.13
C HIS A 111 17.75 19.43 4.01
N LYS A 112 19.01 19.81 3.83
CA LYS A 112 19.93 19.08 2.95
C LYS A 112 20.61 17.98 3.76
N GLY A 113 20.41 16.72 3.38
CA GLY A 113 21.08 15.61 4.06
C GLY A 113 20.74 14.22 3.53
N VAL A 114 21.44 13.22 4.05
CA VAL A 114 21.21 11.80 3.73
C VAL A 114 19.78 11.38 4.09
N LEU A 115 19.26 11.90 5.20
CA LEU A 115 17.93 11.56 5.70
C LEU A 115 16.80 12.00 4.74
N THR A 116 16.99 13.12 4.04
CA THR A 116 16.09 13.60 2.98
C THR A 116 15.99 12.60 1.85
N TRP A 117 17.13 12.11 1.37
CA TRP A 117 17.17 11.11 0.31
C TRP A 117 16.64 9.75 0.76
N LEU A 118 16.83 9.37 2.03
CA LEU A 118 16.20 8.18 2.60
C LEU A 118 14.67 8.32 2.65
N TYR A 119 14.14 9.47 3.09
CA TYR A 119 12.70 9.74 3.09
C TYR A 119 12.12 9.68 1.67
N VAL A 120 12.74 10.40 0.73
CA VAL A 120 12.33 10.41 -0.68
C VAL A 120 12.42 9.01 -1.29
N GLY A 121 13.50 8.28 -1.00
CA GLY A 121 13.69 6.91 -1.45
C GLY A 121 12.65 5.94 -0.89
N CYS A 122 12.24 6.10 0.36
CA CYS A 122 11.20 5.27 0.97
C CYS A 122 9.83 5.49 0.31
N VAL A 123 9.40 6.76 0.17
CA VAL A 123 8.12 7.10 -0.47
C VAL A 123 8.14 6.75 -1.97
N GLY A 124 9.22 7.10 -2.67
CA GLY A 124 9.41 6.77 -4.08
C GLY A 124 9.50 5.27 -4.33
N GLY A 125 10.18 4.53 -3.45
CA GLY A 125 10.28 3.07 -3.51
C GLY A 125 8.96 2.35 -3.21
N ALA A 126 8.05 2.97 -2.46
CA ALA A 126 6.72 2.40 -2.20
C ALA A 126 5.87 2.32 -3.48
N LEU A 127 6.08 3.22 -4.45
CA LEU A 127 5.33 3.26 -5.71
C LEU A 127 5.49 1.97 -6.56
N PRO A 128 6.71 1.52 -6.95
CA PRO A 128 6.84 0.29 -7.72
C PRO A 128 6.33 -0.93 -6.94
N VAL A 129 6.50 -0.95 -5.61
CA VAL A 129 6.00 -2.06 -4.78
C VAL A 129 4.47 -2.14 -4.82
N VAL A 130 3.77 -1.02 -4.69
CA VAL A 130 2.30 -1.00 -4.72
C VAL A 130 1.75 -1.32 -6.12
N VAL A 131 2.43 -0.88 -7.18
CA VAL A 131 2.10 -1.22 -8.57
C VAL A 131 2.25 -2.73 -8.79
N LEU A 132 3.34 -3.34 -8.34
CA LEU A 132 3.56 -4.78 -8.41
C LEU A 132 2.50 -5.57 -7.63
N LEU A 133 2.13 -5.10 -6.43
CA LEU A 133 1.05 -5.71 -5.65
C LEU A 133 -0.30 -5.70 -6.40
N GLY A 134 -0.62 -4.57 -7.05
CA GLY A 134 -1.78 -4.45 -7.94
C GLY A 134 -1.72 -5.42 -9.12
N HIS A 135 -0.57 -5.49 -9.79
CA HIS A 135 -0.34 -6.39 -10.93
C HIS A 135 -0.54 -7.87 -10.54
N TYR A 136 0.06 -8.33 -9.45
CA TYR A 136 -0.13 -9.71 -8.96
C TYR A 136 -1.57 -9.97 -8.50
N GLY A 137 -2.25 -8.96 -7.94
CA GLY A 137 -3.67 -9.02 -7.64
C GLY A 137 -4.54 -9.26 -8.87
N GLY A 138 -4.27 -8.51 -9.95
CA GLY A 138 -4.96 -8.66 -11.24
C GLY A 138 -4.74 -10.03 -11.88
N ILE A 139 -3.51 -10.56 -11.85
CA ILE A 139 -3.22 -11.91 -12.35
C ILE A 139 -4.04 -12.97 -11.61
N LEU A 140 -4.15 -12.87 -10.28
CA LEU A 140 -4.89 -13.84 -9.49
C LEU A 140 -6.39 -13.80 -9.82
N ALA A 141 -6.97 -12.61 -9.94
CA ALA A 141 -8.38 -12.44 -10.31
C ALA A 141 -8.68 -12.99 -11.71
N PHE A 142 -7.80 -12.72 -12.68
CA PHE A 142 -7.95 -13.22 -14.04
C PHE A 142 -7.86 -14.75 -14.12
N ARG A 143 -6.85 -15.35 -13.48
CA ARG A 143 -6.69 -16.81 -13.44
C ARG A 143 -7.85 -17.51 -12.73
N TRP A 144 -8.35 -16.92 -11.63
CA TRP A 144 -9.52 -17.46 -10.93
C TRP A 144 -10.76 -17.51 -11.82
N LYS A 145 -10.97 -16.47 -12.64
CA LYS A 145 -12.07 -16.42 -13.60
C LYS A 145 -11.95 -17.50 -14.68
N GLN A 146 -10.75 -17.79 -15.17
CA GLN A 146 -10.53 -18.83 -16.18
C GLN A 146 -10.73 -20.27 -15.66
N MET A 147 -10.53 -20.52 -14.37
CA MET A 147 -10.70 -21.87 -13.80
C MET A 147 -12.15 -22.18 -13.40
N ASN A 148 -13.00 -21.16 -13.22
CA ASN A 148 -14.35 -21.29 -12.70
C ASN A 148 -15.44 -20.73 -13.64
N GLY A 149 -15.05 -20.31 -14.85
CA GLY A 149 -15.95 -19.85 -15.91
C GLY A 149 -15.84 -20.77 -17.10
#